data_AF-A0A351J2W0-F1
#
_entry.id   AF-A0A351J2W0-F1
#
_cell.length_a   1.000
_cell.length_b   1.000
_cell.length_c   1.000
_cell.angle_alpha   90.00
_cell.angle_beta   90.00
_cell.angle_gamma   90.00
#
_symmetry.space_group_name_H-M   'P 1'
#
loop_
_entity.id
_entity.type
_entity.pdbx_description
1 polymer ?
#
loop_
_entity_poly.entity_id
_entity_poly.type
_entity_poly.pdbx_seq_one_letter_code
_entity_poly.pdbx_strand_id
1 'polypeptide(L)'
;MEKYIRSFCMRYDCPSDALEDILACNREIHESKESADVFDGALDSFYKQGFSGGGDVLKALDPLEKSCPKAHIFTVHLLYYICLSKALRTEYQKAGIAESVYVDSMADLFIKLQECRDVYGINGSFVAG
;
A
#
# COMPACT_ATOMS: atom_id res chain seq x y z
N MET A 1 10.74 -5.41 3.90
CA MET A 1 9.90 -4.36 3.29
C MET A 1 10.01 -3.02 4.04
N GLU A 2 10.00 -3.05 5.38
CA GLU A 2 9.97 -1.87 6.27
C GLU A 2 10.90 -0.69 5.89
N LYS A 3 12.17 -0.95 5.59
CA LYS A 3 13.13 0.10 5.18
C LYS A 3 12.65 0.87 3.95
N TYR A 4 12.03 0.18 2.99
CA TYR A 4 11.49 0.80 1.79
C TYR A 4 10.29 1.69 2.14
N ILE A 5 9.33 1.16 2.91
CA ILE A 5 8.15 1.90 3.39
C ILE A 5 8.58 3.21 4.07
N ARG A 6 9.52 3.14 5.02
CA ARG A 6 10.03 4.33 5.72
C ARG A 6 10.64 5.34 4.74
N SER A 7 11.50 4.88 3.82
CA SER A 7 12.11 5.77 2.82
C SER A 7 11.10 6.40 1.86
N PHE A 8 10.05 5.66 1.50
CA PHE A 8 8.97 6.12 0.64
C PHE A 8 8.14 7.19 1.35
N CYS A 9 7.65 6.90 2.56
CA CYS A 9 6.88 7.84 3.36
C CYS A 9 7.65 9.13 3.66
N MET A 10 8.95 9.04 3.98
CA MET A 10 9.78 10.23 4.21
C MET A 10 9.98 11.07 2.95
N ARG A 11 10.00 10.46 1.76
CA ARG A 11 10.19 11.18 0.50
C ARG A 11 9.00 12.09 0.14
N TYR A 12 7.81 11.75 0.63
CA TYR A 12 6.56 12.45 0.33
C TYR A 12 5.95 13.10 1.58
N ASP A 13 6.79 13.43 2.56
CA ASP A 13 6.40 14.17 3.77
C ASP A 13 5.21 13.57 4.52
N CYS A 14 5.14 12.24 4.58
CA CYS A 14 4.11 11.52 5.32
C CYS A 14 4.11 11.93 6.80
N PRO A 15 2.95 12.26 7.38
CA PRO A 15 2.82 12.53 8.80
C PRO A 15 3.40 11.39 9.66
N SER A 16 4.04 11.73 10.77
CA SER A 16 4.73 10.73 11.60
C SER A 16 3.79 9.71 12.22
N ASP A 17 2.57 10.11 12.57
CA ASP A 17 1.52 9.21 13.07
C ASP A 17 1.06 8.23 11.99
N ALA A 18 0.83 8.72 10.77
CA ALA A 18 0.52 7.87 9.62
C ALA A 18 1.65 6.87 9.30
N LEU A 19 2.90 7.31 9.35
CA LEU A 19 4.05 6.41 9.17
C LEU A 19 4.05 5.30 10.22
N GLU A 20 3.83 5.61 11.50
CA GLU A 20 3.83 4.58 12.55
C GLU A 20 2.66 3.62 12.40
N ASP A 21 1.46 4.07 12.01
CA ASP A 21 0.32 3.19 11.72
C ASP A 21 0.61 2.25 10.55
N ILE A 22 1.19 2.76 9.45
CA ILE A 22 1.56 1.94 8.28
C ILE A 22 2.62 0.89 8.68
N LEU A 23 3.63 1.28 9.48
CA LEU A 23 4.66 0.36 9.94
C LEU A 23 4.11 -0.67 10.94
N ALA A 24 3.21 -0.26 11.84
CA ALA A 24 2.55 -1.15 12.79
C ALA A 24 1.66 -2.18 12.06
N CYS A 25 0.89 -1.73 11.08
CA CYS A 25 0.11 -2.57 10.17
C CYS A 25 1.01 -3.58 9.46
N ASN A 26 2.14 -3.14 8.88
CA ASN A 26 3.08 -4.05 8.24
C ASN A 26 3.64 -5.08 9.22
N ARG A 27 4.03 -4.68 10.44
CA ARG A 27 4.56 -5.61 11.44
C ARG A 27 3.52 -6.66 11.84
N GLU A 28 2.31 -6.24 12.17
CA GLU A 28 1.25 -7.16 12.61
C GLU A 28 0.86 -8.18 11.53
N ILE A 29 0.74 -7.75 10.27
CA ILE A 29 0.50 -8.67 9.14
C ILE A 29 1.58 -9.76 9.07
N HIS A 30 2.83 -9.41 9.37
CA HIS A 30 3.97 -10.33 9.29
C HIS A 30 4.28 -11.06 10.61
N GLU A 31 3.45 -10.92 11.66
CA GLU A 31 3.59 -11.69 12.90
C GLU A 31 3.14 -13.15 12.73
N SER A 32 2.16 -13.39 11.85
CA SER A 32 1.64 -14.72 11.51
C SER A 32 1.99 -15.07 10.07
N LYS A 33 2.34 -16.35 9.84
CA LYS A 33 2.60 -16.84 8.49
C LYS A 33 1.35 -16.77 7.62
N GLU A 34 0.18 -17.06 8.18
CA GLU A 34 -1.10 -17.06 7.47
C GLU A 34 -1.44 -15.65 6.95
N SER A 35 -1.32 -14.61 7.79
CA SER A 35 -1.54 -13.23 7.38
C SER A 35 -0.49 -12.73 6.39
N ALA A 36 0.78 -13.09 6.60
CA ALA A 36 1.87 -12.76 5.68
C ALA A 36 1.63 -13.39 4.29
N ASP A 37 1.25 -14.67 4.24
CA ASP A 37 0.99 -15.39 2.99
C ASP A 37 -0.17 -14.75 2.20
N VAL A 38 -1.19 -14.19 2.87
CA VAL A 38 -2.27 -13.42 2.23
C VAL A 38 -1.75 -12.14 1.60
N PHE A 39 -1.01 -11.33 2.37
CA PHE A 39 -0.52 -10.03 1.90
C PHE A 39 0.55 -10.17 0.81
N ASP A 40 1.55 -11.01 1.03
CA ASP A 40 2.63 -11.27 0.07
C ASP A 40 2.09 -11.97 -1.16
N GLY A 41 1.11 -12.86 -1.02
CA GLY A 41 0.41 -13.49 -2.13
C GLY A 41 -0.30 -12.48 -3.03
N ALA A 42 -0.92 -11.45 -2.45
CA ALA A 42 -1.55 -10.36 -3.21
C ALA A 42 -0.51 -9.50 -3.96
N LEU A 43 0.65 -9.24 -3.37
CA LEU A 43 1.77 -8.54 -4.04
C LEU A 43 2.32 -9.38 -5.21
N ASP A 44 2.59 -10.66 -4.96
CA ASP A 44 3.10 -11.59 -5.96
C ASP A 44 2.13 -11.78 -7.13
N SER A 45 0.83 -11.86 -6.85
CA SER A 45 -0.21 -11.96 -7.87
C SER A 45 -0.16 -10.76 -8.81
N PHE A 46 -0.05 -9.55 -8.27
CA PHE A 46 0.08 -8.34 -9.07
C PHE A 46 1.37 -8.32 -9.90
N TYR A 47 2.50 -8.71 -9.31
CA TYR A 47 3.77 -8.77 -10.05
C TYR A 47 3.77 -9.80 -11.18
N LYS A 48 3.01 -10.89 -11.05
CA LYS A 48 2.88 -11.92 -12.09
C LYS A 48 1.88 -11.55 -13.19
N GLN A 49 0.78 -10.88 -12.84
CA GLN A 49 -0.32 -10.60 -13.76
C GLN A 49 -0.26 -9.19 -14.38
N GLY A 50 0.48 -8.27 -13.78
CA GLY A 50 0.54 -6.87 -14.19
C GLY A 50 -0.74 -6.09 -13.87
N PHE A 51 -0.89 -4.90 -14.48
CA PHE A 51 -1.98 -3.94 -14.20
C PHE A 51 -3.36 -4.35 -14.72
N SER A 52 -3.50 -5.49 -15.39
CA SER A 52 -4.75 -5.95 -16.01
C SER A 52 -5.74 -6.61 -15.03
N GLY A 53 -5.38 -6.78 -13.75
CA GLY A 53 -6.16 -7.52 -12.75
C GLY A 53 -6.80 -6.70 -11.61
N GLY A 54 -6.95 -5.39 -11.75
CA GLY A 54 -7.16 -4.45 -10.63
C GLY A 54 -8.38 -4.66 -9.73
N GLY A 55 -9.46 -5.28 -10.22
CA GLY A 55 -10.76 -5.25 -9.51
C GLY A 55 -10.93 -6.23 -8.33
N ASP A 56 -10.09 -7.26 -8.19
CA ASP A 56 -10.31 -8.36 -7.21
C ASP A 56 -9.18 -8.55 -6.20
N VAL A 57 -8.06 -7.84 -6.36
CA VAL A 57 -6.87 -7.99 -5.51
C VAL A 57 -7.08 -7.39 -4.12
N LEU A 58 -7.79 -6.27 -3.99
CA LEU A 58 -8.03 -5.68 -2.66
C LEU A 58 -8.95 -6.55 -1.81
N LYS A 59 -9.93 -7.23 -2.42
CA LYS A 59 -10.77 -8.19 -1.71
C LYS A 59 -9.99 -9.39 -1.17
N ALA A 60 -8.88 -9.74 -1.80
CA ALA A 60 -7.99 -10.78 -1.28
C ALA A 60 -7.34 -10.35 0.05
N LEU A 61 -7.31 -9.06 0.36
CA LEU A 61 -6.78 -8.49 1.61
C LEU A 61 -7.83 -8.39 2.72
N ASP A 62 -9.14 -8.41 2.41
CA ASP A 62 -10.24 -8.35 3.40
C ASP A 62 -10.08 -9.31 4.60
N PRO A 63 -9.56 -10.56 4.44
CA PRO A 63 -9.34 -11.44 5.59
C PRO A 63 -8.39 -10.87 6.65
N LEU A 64 -7.49 -9.95 6.29
CA LEU A 64 -6.53 -9.36 7.22
C LEU A 64 -7.19 -8.48 8.28
N GLU A 65 -8.33 -7.86 7.99
CA GLU A 65 -9.06 -7.05 8.97
C GLU A 65 -9.50 -7.88 10.20
N LYS A 66 -9.76 -9.18 9.99
CA LYS A 66 -10.13 -10.10 11.08
C LYS A 66 -8.92 -10.69 11.79
N SER A 67 -7.84 -10.95 11.04
CA SER A 67 -6.64 -11.61 11.57
C SER A 67 -5.67 -10.64 12.24
N CYS A 68 -5.76 -9.34 11.93
CA CYS A 68 -4.83 -8.31 12.37
C CYS A 68 -5.62 -7.11 12.95
N PRO A 69 -5.91 -7.10 14.26
CA PRO A 69 -6.77 -6.09 14.89
C PRO A 69 -6.28 -4.64 14.79
N LYS A 70 -4.98 -4.40 14.61
CA LYS A 70 -4.40 -3.06 14.43
C LYS A 70 -4.25 -2.68 12.95
N ALA A 71 -4.53 -3.60 12.03
CA ALA A 71 -4.45 -3.39 10.58
C ALA A 71 -5.84 -3.10 10.01
N HIS A 72 -6.31 -1.86 10.20
CA HIS A 72 -7.55 -1.42 9.55
C HIS A 72 -7.44 -1.59 8.03
N ILE A 73 -8.50 -2.07 7.37
CA ILE A 73 -8.43 -2.46 5.95
C ILE A 73 -7.95 -1.33 5.03
N PHE A 74 -8.35 -0.08 5.29
CA PHE A 74 -7.83 1.09 4.55
C PHE A 74 -6.32 1.31 4.72
N THR A 75 -5.76 1.05 5.90
CA THR A 75 -4.31 1.11 6.14
C THR A 75 -3.62 -0.03 5.41
N VAL A 76 -4.22 -1.23 5.37
CA VAL A 76 -3.74 -2.38 4.57
C VAL A 76 -3.70 -2.04 3.08
N HIS A 77 -4.75 -1.41 2.55
CA HIS A 77 -4.79 -0.98 1.14
C HIS A 77 -3.70 0.05 0.82
N LEU A 78 -3.52 1.05 1.68
CA LEU A 78 -2.45 2.04 1.49
C LEU A 78 -1.07 1.38 1.53
N LEU A 79 -0.83 0.52 2.53
CA LEU A 79 0.41 -0.25 2.63
C LEU A 79 0.65 -1.10 1.38
N TYR A 80 -0.39 -1.73 0.85
CA TYR A 80 -0.34 -2.50 -0.39
C TYR A 80 0.13 -1.64 -1.58
N TYR A 81 -0.47 -0.47 -1.79
CA TYR A 81 -0.07 0.45 -2.86
C TYR A 81 1.36 0.97 -2.69
N ILE A 82 1.77 1.30 -1.47
CA ILE A 82 3.16 1.68 -1.16
C ILE A 82 4.11 0.51 -1.49
N CYS A 83 3.74 -0.74 -1.23
CA CYS A 83 4.59 -1.87 -1.60
C CYS A 83 4.71 -2.02 -3.13
N LEU A 84 3.61 -1.82 -3.86
CA LEU A 84 3.58 -1.88 -5.33
C LEU A 84 4.42 -0.78 -6.01
N SER A 85 4.55 0.39 -5.39
CA SER A 85 5.35 1.49 -5.95
C SER A 85 6.78 1.08 -6.27
N LYS A 86 7.31 0.11 -5.53
CA LYS A 86 8.67 -0.40 -5.70
C LYS A 86 8.88 -0.98 -7.11
N ALA A 87 7.95 -1.78 -7.60
CA ALA A 87 8.03 -2.36 -8.94
C ALA A 87 7.47 -1.43 -10.01
N LEU A 88 6.45 -0.63 -9.67
CA LEU A 88 5.80 0.32 -10.57
C LEU A 88 6.82 1.21 -11.31
N ARG A 89 7.83 1.71 -10.59
CA ARG A 89 8.87 2.56 -11.17
C ARG A 89 9.59 1.87 -12.32
N THR A 90 9.98 0.61 -12.13
CA THR A 90 10.67 -0.18 -13.15
C THR A 90 9.76 -0.48 -14.34
N GLU A 91 8.48 -0.76 -14.09
CA GLU A 91 7.51 -1.00 -15.17
C GLU A 91 7.24 0.28 -15.99
N TYR A 92 7.12 1.43 -15.33
CA TYR A 92 6.97 2.71 -16.02
C TYR A 92 8.19 3.02 -16.89
N GLN A 93 9.41 2.78 -16.38
CA GLN A 93 10.63 2.95 -17.14
C GLN A 93 10.69 2.03 -18.37
N LYS A 94 10.31 0.75 -18.23
CA LYS A 94 10.23 -0.20 -19.36
C LYS A 94 9.20 0.23 -20.40
N ALA A 95 8.08 0.80 -19.96
CA ALA A 95 7.01 1.28 -20.82
C ALA A 95 7.30 2.67 -21.45
N GLY A 96 8.46 3.28 -21.16
CA GLY A 96 8.80 4.62 -21.64
C GLY A 96 7.97 5.74 -21.02
N ILE A 97 7.32 5.48 -19.88
CA ILE A 97 6.56 6.48 -19.12
C ILE A 97 7.55 7.37 -18.37
N ALA A 98 7.32 8.69 -18.42
CA ALA A 98 8.19 9.67 -17.79
C ALA A 98 8.24 9.48 -16.26
N GLU A 99 9.43 9.66 -15.67
CA GLU A 99 9.63 9.57 -14.22
C GLU A 99 8.73 10.56 -13.45
N SER A 100 8.41 11.72 -14.03
CA SER A 100 7.47 12.67 -13.41
C SER A 100 6.10 12.06 -13.18
N VAL A 101 5.60 11.23 -14.10
CA VAL A 101 4.31 10.53 -13.94
C VAL A 101 4.38 9.55 -12.78
N TYR A 102 5.51 8.85 -12.60
CA TYR A 102 5.70 8.01 -11.40
C TYR A 102 5.66 8.87 -10.12
N VAL A 103 6.39 9.99 -10.09
CA VAL A 103 6.41 10.88 -8.92
C VAL A 103 5.02 11.40 -8.58
N ASP A 104 4.26 11.84 -9.58
CA ASP A 104 2.90 12.35 -9.40
C ASP A 104 1.95 11.25 -8.90
N SER A 105 2.01 10.04 -9.48
CA SER A 105 1.22 8.90 -9.02
C SER A 105 1.51 8.53 -7.57
N MET A 106 2.77 8.62 -7.13
CA MET A 106 3.16 8.30 -5.76
C MET A 106 2.79 9.40 -4.77
N ALA A 107 2.81 10.66 -5.21
CA ALA A 107 2.31 11.77 -4.42
C ALA A 107 0.79 11.67 -4.19
N ASP A 108 0.04 11.17 -5.18
CA ASP A 108 -1.41 10.95 -5.06
C ASP A 108 -1.77 10.02 -3.89
N LEU A 109 -0.94 9.01 -3.57
CA LEU A 109 -1.17 8.15 -2.41
C LEU A 109 -1.26 8.93 -1.08
N PHE A 110 -0.54 10.04 -0.94
CA PHE A 110 -0.59 10.87 0.27
C PHE A 110 -1.76 11.85 0.26
N ILE A 111 -2.25 12.22 -0.93
CA ILE A 111 -3.55 12.88 -1.07
C ILE A 111 -4.65 11.90 -0.60
N LYS A 112 -4.59 10.63 -1.02
CA LYS A 112 -5.53 9.58 -0.57
C LYS A 112 -5.48 9.31 0.92
N LEU A 113 -4.28 9.33 1.51
CA LEU A 113 -4.12 9.31 2.96
C LEU A 113 -4.88 10.46 3.61
N GLN A 114 -4.66 11.69 3.15
CA GLN A 114 -5.31 12.86 3.73
C GLN A 114 -6.83 12.81 3.57
N GLU A 115 -7.34 12.44 2.40
CA GLU A 115 -8.77 12.24 2.14
C GLU A 115 -9.37 11.21 3.13
N CYS A 116 -8.71 10.07 3.32
CA CYS A 116 -9.16 9.02 4.24
C CYS A 116 -9.16 9.49 5.69
N ARG A 117 -8.15 10.25 6.08
CA ARG A 117 -8.04 10.84 7.41
C ARG A 117 -9.14 11.85 7.66
N ASP A 118 -9.45 12.70 6.69
CA ASP A 118 -10.48 13.74 6.83
C ASP A 118 -11.90 13.16 6.91
N VAL A 119 -12.16 12.06 6.19
CA VAL A 119 -13.50 11.43 6.14
C VAL A 119 -13.72 10.43 7.28
N TYR A 120 -12.72 9.59 7.58
CA TYR A 120 -12.89 8.45 8.49
C TYR A 120 -12.03 8.55 9.75
N GLY A 121 -11.08 9.50 9.83
CA GLY A 121 -10.11 9.56 10.92
C GLY A 121 -9.06 8.45 10.87
N ILE A 122 -8.89 7.78 9.73
CA ILE A 122 -7.99 6.63 9.54
C ILE A 122 -6.83 7.00 8.62
N ASN A 123 -5.60 6.65 9.02
CA ASN A 123 -4.41 6.74 8.19
C ASN A 123 -4.38 5.58 7.17
N GLY A 124 -5.06 5.76 6.03
CA GLY A 124 -5.22 4.71 5.02
C GLY A 124 -5.71 5.23 3.66
N SER A 125 -6.21 4.36 2.80
CA SER A 125 -6.89 4.72 1.56
C SER A 125 -8.19 3.94 1.44
N PHE A 126 -9.31 4.66 1.31
CA PHE A 126 -10.65 4.09 1.11
C PHE A 126 -11.04 4.02 -0.38
N VAL A 127 -10.20 4.54 -1.28
CA VAL A 127 -10.43 4.45 -2.71
C VAL A 127 -10.08 3.03 -3.15
N ALA A 128 -11.11 2.22 -3.37
CA ALA A 128 -10.99 0.99 -4.13
C ALA A 128 -10.81 1.37 -5.61
N GLY A 129 -9.76 0.85 -6.23
CA GLY A 129 -9.54 0.96 -7.68
C GLY A 129 -10.65 0.29 -8.48
#